data_AF-A0A8H6D961-F1
#
_entry.id   AF-A0A8H6D961-F1
#
_cell.length_a   1.000
_cell.length_b   1.000
_cell.length_c   1.000
_cell.angle_alpha   90.00
_cell.angle_beta   90.00
_cell.angle_gamma   90.00
#
_symmetry.space_group_name_H-M   'P 1'
#
loop_
_entity.id
_entity.type
_entity.pdbx_description
1 polymer ?
#
loop_
_entity_poly.entity_id
_entity_poly.type
_entity_poly.pdbx_seq_one_letter_code
_entity_poly.pdbx_strand_id
1 'polypeptide(L)'
;MPNANPNTDIPTSTIDGATYYDVASQLLHLVITYSSGISLRPDSIEVNLITSPSTNTTEVGNGAPTFPANSNTGTIVLPLALSSASQGGQLIVAGLDSKLWESSPPSDPWQIPAINSSPFTSALSATFTSLGSVKVTWSWIQGMDATAQQITLTIAGQTLVTTMVNSPTVTTTFTMAQANNLFTPGRRFIVQCTPIAPGLWATPVNTTFSIPSSSGMTCILLNNPPLVSSESTMTNLSVQGTNTMQAWWGTPEGAIETVVFPSKNPAQFAGPSTVSNTGSCLASISVGSTNQLVWWITETGAIDGQVNNGEGWASPGAGPGEAFPFNEAETATTVNGGSMASLLLQYNNGAILFWIDPKGAIGCCRWLARSGWGAIFDALPPGTASPTSQLTTLSFGSAAYLFCVSQDGAVVGGSWSDVNSTLGPMSPIAVAPSGNAAPGGGLASIGISSSIGVNSQEIAVFWTTPKNNIEIAFVYEEPYSFRNIQRPLTVAQSVLGGTGIAVYPMEPNQCSVWWIGQSSDLRRTNVDLTKVSSTPTPNWPVFEDSGPGSCRQTRSLIAQNVSATQVDLLYVSANDTVAGLFYSFS
;
A
#
# COMPACT_ATOMS: atom_id res chain seq x y z
N MET A 1 2.25 76.12 57.50
CA MET A 1 2.36 75.34 56.25
C MET A 1 2.63 73.90 56.64
N PRO A 2 1.76 72.92 56.33
CA PRO A 2 2.11 71.52 56.48
C PRO A 2 2.86 71.05 55.23
N ASN A 3 3.92 70.28 55.47
CA ASN A 3 4.86 69.71 54.52
C ASN A 3 4.19 68.93 53.38
N ALA A 4 4.76 69.06 52.18
CA ALA A 4 4.61 68.10 51.10
C ALA A 4 5.04 66.70 51.61
N ASN A 5 4.18 65.70 51.43
CA ASN A 5 4.52 64.30 51.67
C ASN A 5 5.27 63.77 50.43
N PRO A 6 6.56 63.41 50.52
CA PRO A 6 7.30 62.86 49.40
C PRO A 6 7.15 61.33 49.36
N ASN A 7 6.70 60.78 48.22
CA ASN A 7 6.73 59.35 47.84
C ASN A 7 5.80 58.38 48.58
N THR A 8 4.48 58.51 48.41
CA THR A 8 3.51 57.42 48.67
C THR A 8 3.03 56.69 47.43
N ASP A 9 3.34 57.18 46.22
CA ASP A 9 2.80 56.57 45.00
C ASP A 9 3.62 55.33 44.59
N ILE A 10 2.98 54.16 44.61
CA ILE A 10 3.52 52.94 44.01
C ILE A 10 3.73 53.24 42.52
N PRO A 11 4.96 53.07 41.98
CA PRO A 11 5.26 53.37 40.59
C PRO A 11 4.40 52.54 39.63
N THR A 12 3.91 53.18 38.56
CA THR A 12 3.22 52.48 37.47
C THR A 12 4.14 51.43 36.86
N SER A 13 3.64 50.20 36.78
CA SER A 13 4.37 49.09 36.19
C SER A 13 4.34 49.15 34.66
N THR A 14 5.39 48.67 34.02
CA THR A 14 5.44 48.49 32.55
C THR A 14 5.74 47.03 32.24
N ILE A 15 5.02 46.47 31.28
CA ILE A 15 5.25 45.10 30.81
C ILE A 15 6.37 45.14 29.77
N ASP A 16 7.43 44.37 30.01
CA ASP A 16 8.60 44.28 29.15
C ASP A 16 8.34 43.33 27.96
N GLY A 17 9.00 43.59 26.83
CA GLY A 17 8.96 42.74 25.64
C GLY A 17 9.56 41.36 25.83
N ALA A 18 10.30 41.11 26.92
CA ALA A 18 10.75 39.78 27.33
C ALA A 18 9.62 38.88 27.90
N THR A 19 8.41 39.42 28.09
CA THR A 19 7.23 38.64 28.48
C THR A 19 6.88 37.61 27.40
N TYR A 20 6.63 36.37 27.80
CA TYR A 20 6.23 35.29 26.89
C TYR A 20 5.23 34.33 27.52
N TYR A 21 4.53 33.57 26.68
CA TYR A 21 3.62 32.51 27.10
C TYR A 21 4.20 31.15 26.75
N ASP A 22 4.33 30.27 27.75
CA ASP A 22 4.73 28.88 27.55
C ASP A 22 3.48 28.00 27.34
N VAL A 23 3.30 27.58 26.09
CA VAL A 23 2.17 26.74 25.67
C VAL A 23 2.22 25.35 26.29
N ALA A 24 3.41 24.79 26.52
CA ALA A 24 3.56 23.42 27.02
C ALA A 24 3.13 23.31 28.49
N SER A 25 3.44 24.33 29.29
CA SER A 25 3.08 24.41 30.70
C SER A 25 1.80 25.21 30.97
N GLN A 26 1.26 25.91 29.96
CA GLN A 26 0.14 26.86 30.08
C GLN A 26 0.40 27.98 31.10
N LEU A 27 1.66 28.46 31.13
CA LEU A 27 2.12 29.49 32.06
C LEU A 27 2.47 30.77 31.30
N LEU A 28 1.98 31.90 31.80
CA LEU A 28 2.40 33.23 31.38
C LEU A 28 3.60 33.66 32.20
N HIS A 29 4.74 33.89 31.54
CA HIS A 29 5.95 34.44 32.12
C HIS A 29 5.98 35.95 31.88
N LEU A 30 5.56 36.70 32.88
CA LEU A 30 5.39 38.14 32.79
C LEU A 30 6.62 38.84 33.37
N VAL A 31 7.26 39.66 32.54
CA VAL A 31 8.44 40.46 32.90
C VAL A 31 7.97 41.90 33.07
N ILE A 32 8.19 42.46 34.26
CA ILE A 32 7.65 43.76 34.65
C ILE A 32 8.77 44.65 35.12
N THR A 33 8.81 45.87 34.61
CA THR A 33 9.81 46.88 34.96
C THR A 33 9.15 48.09 35.62
N TYR A 34 9.75 48.55 36.72
CA TYR A 34 9.33 49.76 37.45
C TYR A 34 10.32 50.91 37.20
N SER A 35 9.79 52.12 37.03
CA SER A 35 10.57 53.32 36.69
C SER A 35 11.36 53.89 37.88
N SER A 36 11.01 53.56 39.12
CA SER A 36 11.65 54.07 40.34
C SER A 36 12.50 53.03 41.07
N GLY A 37 13.42 53.50 41.93
CA GLY A 37 14.42 52.67 42.62
C GLY A 37 13.84 51.55 43.51
N ILE A 38 14.71 50.57 43.79
CA ILE A 38 14.48 49.28 44.48
C ILE A 38 13.65 49.37 45.78
N SER A 39 13.58 50.54 46.42
CA SER A 39 12.90 50.77 47.71
C SER A 39 11.39 50.96 47.65
N LEU A 40 10.78 51.07 46.46
CA LEU A 40 9.34 51.33 46.27
C LEU A 40 8.64 50.21 45.46
N ARG A 41 9.08 48.96 45.63
CA ARG A 41 8.50 47.82 44.91
C ARG A 41 7.21 47.36 45.60
N PRO A 42 6.16 47.00 44.85
CA PRO A 42 4.94 46.45 45.44
C PRO A 42 5.20 45.05 46.02
N ASP A 43 4.43 44.69 47.05
CA ASP A 43 4.50 43.38 47.70
C ASP A 43 3.87 42.27 46.83
N SER A 44 2.88 42.65 46.01
CA SER A 44 2.23 41.76 45.06
C SER A 44 1.76 42.52 43.84
N ILE A 45 1.39 41.81 42.79
CA ILE A 45 0.77 42.39 41.61
C ILE A 45 -0.54 41.67 41.31
N GLU A 46 -1.47 42.40 40.70
CA GLU A 46 -2.70 41.88 40.14
C GLU A 46 -2.61 41.96 38.62
N VAL A 47 -2.91 40.85 37.95
CA VAL A 47 -2.87 40.74 36.49
C VAL A 47 -4.26 40.51 35.96
N ASN A 48 -4.72 41.41 35.11
CA ASN A 48 -6.05 41.42 34.55
C ASN A 48 -5.99 41.25 33.03
N LEU A 49 -6.90 40.44 32.48
CA LEU A 49 -7.08 40.22 31.05
C LEU A 49 -8.30 41.00 30.54
N ILE A 50 -8.10 41.68 29.42
CA ILE A 50 -9.15 42.35 28.64
C ILE A 50 -9.36 41.54 27.37
N THR A 51 -10.50 40.85 27.26
CA THR A 51 -10.89 40.07 26.07
C THR A 51 -11.82 40.87 25.17
N SER A 52 -11.50 40.97 23.88
CA SER A 52 -12.38 41.63 22.91
C SER A 52 -13.68 40.83 22.73
N PRO A 53 -14.87 41.46 22.64
CA PRO A 53 -15.15 42.90 22.52
C PRO A 53 -15.47 43.60 23.86
N SER A 54 -15.19 42.96 25.00
CA SER A 54 -15.49 43.46 26.34
C SER A 54 -14.41 44.44 26.82
N THR A 55 -14.82 45.54 27.46
CA THR A 55 -13.90 46.41 28.23
C THR A 55 -13.74 45.96 29.68
N ASN A 56 -14.48 44.94 30.12
CA ASN A 56 -14.37 44.42 31.47
C ASN A 56 -13.08 43.61 31.61
N THR A 57 -12.37 43.88 32.69
CA THR A 57 -11.18 43.15 33.12
C THR A 57 -11.57 41.90 33.89
N THR A 58 -10.92 40.78 33.60
CA THR A 58 -11.02 39.54 34.40
C THR A 58 -9.68 39.29 35.06
N GLU A 59 -9.66 39.10 36.38
CA GLU A 59 -8.44 38.75 37.11
C GLU A 59 -7.94 37.38 36.63
N VAL A 60 -6.71 37.34 36.13
CA VAL A 60 -6.03 36.10 35.69
C VAL A 60 -5.21 35.51 36.82
N GLY A 61 -4.69 36.38 37.70
CA GLY A 61 -3.99 35.96 38.90
C GLY A 61 -3.31 37.10 39.63
N ASN A 62 -2.79 36.77 40.80
CA ASN A 62 -2.04 37.67 41.65
C ASN A 62 -0.82 36.96 42.25
N GLY A 63 0.17 37.73 42.70
CA GLY A 63 1.33 37.17 43.39
C GLY A 63 2.51 38.12 43.52
N ALA A 64 3.53 37.69 44.26
CA ALA A 64 4.76 38.46 44.47
C ALA A 64 5.74 38.25 43.30
N PRO A 65 6.17 39.30 42.59
CA PRO A 65 7.20 39.19 41.56
C PRO A 65 8.56 38.85 42.19
N THR A 66 9.35 38.02 41.50
CA THR A 66 10.73 37.75 41.89
C THR A 66 11.66 38.75 41.21
N PHE A 67 12.48 39.45 41.99
CA PHE A 67 13.43 40.44 41.47
C PHE A 67 14.87 39.96 41.66
N PRO A 68 15.71 39.97 40.61
CA PRO A 68 17.15 39.83 40.76
C PRO A 68 17.75 40.93 41.66
N ALA A 69 18.89 40.63 42.29
CA ALA A 69 19.61 41.60 43.11
C ALA A 69 19.91 42.87 42.31
N ASN A 70 19.54 44.03 42.85
CA ASN A 70 19.75 45.34 42.25
C ASN A 70 19.02 45.60 40.91
N SER A 71 17.97 44.84 40.57
CA SER A 71 17.19 45.02 39.33
C SER A 71 15.82 45.66 39.56
N ASN A 72 15.40 46.65 38.76
CA ASN A 72 14.02 47.16 38.79
C ASN A 72 13.05 46.32 37.93
N THR A 73 13.56 45.26 37.31
CA THR A 73 12.80 44.31 36.51
C THR A 73 12.60 43.03 37.31
N GLY A 74 11.35 42.61 37.46
CA GLY A 74 10.95 41.39 38.14
C GLY A 74 10.16 40.46 37.23
N THR A 75 10.05 39.21 37.62
CA THR A 75 9.31 38.18 36.88
C THR A 75 8.24 37.56 37.75
N ILE A 76 7.05 37.37 37.20
CA ILE A 76 5.99 36.53 37.79
C ILE A 76 5.59 35.45 36.79
N VAL A 77 5.22 34.29 37.31
CA VAL A 77 4.71 33.18 36.51
C VAL A 77 3.30 32.88 36.97
N LEU A 78 2.34 32.95 36.05
CA LEU A 78 0.91 32.81 36.36
C LEU A 78 0.28 31.74 35.46
N PRO A 79 -0.64 30.91 35.97
CA PRO A 79 -1.42 30.03 35.13
C PRO A 79 -2.37 30.87 34.25
N LEU A 80 -2.31 30.66 32.94
CA LEU A 80 -3.25 31.26 32.00
C LEU A 80 -3.70 30.17 31.03
N ALA A 81 -4.98 29.81 31.11
CA ALA A 81 -5.56 28.78 30.26
C ALA A 81 -5.39 29.15 28.78
N LEU A 82 -5.04 28.14 27.97
CA LEU A 82 -4.80 28.33 26.53
C LEU A 82 -6.03 28.88 25.79
N SER A 83 -7.24 28.52 26.23
CA SER A 83 -8.50 29.06 25.70
C SER A 83 -8.64 30.57 25.92
N SER A 84 -8.16 31.10 27.05
CA SER A 84 -8.15 32.53 27.35
C SER A 84 -7.00 33.25 26.64
N ALA A 85 -5.81 32.64 26.60
CA ALA A 85 -4.67 33.18 25.87
C ALA A 85 -4.98 33.30 24.37
N SER A 86 -5.63 32.30 23.77
CA SER A 86 -5.90 32.22 22.32
C SER A 86 -7.00 33.16 21.81
N GLN A 87 -7.85 33.72 22.67
CA GLN A 87 -8.92 34.64 22.26
C GLN A 87 -8.41 36.00 21.75
N GLY A 88 -7.14 36.32 21.97
CA GLY A 88 -6.61 37.66 21.70
C GLY A 88 -7.10 38.65 22.77
N GLY A 89 -6.17 39.27 23.47
CA GLY A 89 -6.51 40.16 24.58
C GLY A 89 -5.32 40.99 25.03
N GLN A 90 -5.62 42.04 25.79
CA GLN A 90 -4.62 42.90 26.42
C GLN A 90 -4.49 42.53 27.90
N LEU A 91 -3.25 42.50 28.39
CA LEU A 91 -2.94 42.38 29.80
C LEU A 91 -2.73 43.78 30.38
N ILE A 92 -3.28 44.01 31.56
CA ILE A 92 -2.94 45.14 32.41
C ILE A 92 -2.46 44.63 33.76
N VAL A 93 -1.51 45.32 34.36
CA VAL A 93 -0.90 44.95 35.63
C VAL A 93 -0.96 46.12 36.59
N ALA A 94 -1.40 45.88 37.82
CA ALA A 94 -1.36 46.85 38.90
C ALA A 94 -0.51 46.30 40.05
N GLY A 95 0.34 47.15 40.63
CA GLY A 95 1.06 46.85 41.87
C GLY A 95 0.17 47.02 43.08
N LEU A 96 0.30 46.12 44.05
CA LEU A 96 -0.42 46.13 45.33
C LEU A 96 0.59 46.18 46.48
N ASP A 97 0.43 47.16 47.36
CA ASP A 97 1.18 47.25 48.62
C ASP A 97 0.31 46.72 49.77
N SER A 98 0.80 45.66 50.44
CA SER A 98 0.04 44.97 51.49
C SER A 98 -0.03 45.76 52.80
N LYS A 99 0.83 46.77 52.97
CA LYS A 99 0.92 47.61 54.17
C LYS A 99 0.07 48.87 54.04
N LEU A 100 -0.12 49.37 52.82
CA LEU A 100 -0.85 50.60 52.54
C LEU A 100 -2.27 50.36 52.02
N TRP A 101 -2.61 49.15 51.56
CA TRP A 101 -3.90 48.84 50.91
C TRP A 101 -4.20 49.76 49.71
N GLU A 102 -3.14 50.26 49.06
CA GLU A 102 -3.19 51.12 47.88
C GLU A 102 -2.74 50.33 46.65
N SER A 103 -3.33 50.63 45.49
CA SER A 103 -2.95 50.06 44.20
C SER A 103 -2.27 51.12 43.33
N SER A 104 -1.27 50.69 42.55
CA SER A 104 -0.72 51.56 41.52
C SER A 104 -1.75 51.80 40.41
N PRO A 105 -1.63 52.89 39.63
CA PRO A 105 -2.29 52.97 38.33
C PRO A 105 -1.96 51.71 37.50
N PRO A 106 -2.94 51.15 36.76
CA PRO A 106 -2.69 50.00 35.89
C PRO A 106 -1.68 50.38 34.81
N SER A 107 -0.89 49.39 34.38
CA SER A 107 -0.01 49.53 33.22
C SER A 107 -0.83 49.85 31.96
N ASP A 108 -0.16 50.40 30.96
CA ASP A 108 -0.74 50.46 29.61
C ASP A 108 -1.12 49.04 29.16
N PRO A 109 -2.25 48.86 28.47
CA PRO A 109 -2.67 47.56 27.97
C PRO A 109 -1.64 46.96 27.00
N TRP A 110 -1.15 45.78 27.33
CA TRP A 110 -0.11 45.10 26.58
C TRP A 110 -0.64 43.86 25.87
N GLN A 111 -0.32 43.73 24.58
CA GLN A 111 -0.80 42.60 23.78
C GLN A 111 -0.08 41.31 24.15
N ILE A 112 -0.83 40.25 24.45
CA ILE A 112 -0.23 38.91 24.60
C ILE A 112 0.53 38.57 23.30
N PRO A 113 1.80 38.12 23.35
CA PRO A 113 2.58 37.83 22.16
C PRO A 113 1.92 36.72 21.36
N ALA A 114 2.09 36.77 20.04
CA ALA A 114 1.71 35.65 19.20
C ALA A 114 2.43 34.36 19.65
N ILE A 115 1.66 33.29 19.80
CA ILE A 115 2.16 31.95 19.98
C ILE A 115 2.76 31.49 18.65
N ASN A 116 4.08 31.42 18.59
CA ASN A 116 4.82 31.03 17.39
C ASN A 116 5.10 29.52 17.33
N SER A 117 4.58 28.74 18.28
CA SER A 117 4.75 27.28 18.34
C SER A 117 3.61 26.55 17.65
N SER A 118 3.84 25.28 17.28
CA SER A 118 2.81 24.44 16.66
C SER A 118 1.67 24.11 17.64
N PRO A 119 0.41 23.98 17.15
CA PRO A 119 -0.70 23.44 17.94
C PRO A 119 -0.57 21.93 18.28
N PHE A 120 0.43 21.23 17.75
CA PHE A 120 0.58 19.79 17.91
C PHE A 120 1.67 19.44 18.92
N THR A 121 1.43 18.43 19.77
CA THR A 121 2.43 17.90 20.71
C THR A 121 3.48 17.03 20.01
N SER A 122 3.19 16.58 18.80
CA SER A 122 4.06 15.75 17.97
C SER A 122 4.04 16.23 16.52
N ALA A 123 5.12 15.94 15.79
CA ALA A 123 5.15 16.18 14.35
C ALA A 123 4.03 15.37 13.67
N LEU A 124 3.42 15.96 12.65
CA LEU A 124 2.48 15.26 11.77
C LEU A 124 3.11 13.96 11.26
N SER A 125 2.35 12.88 11.27
CA SER A 125 2.72 11.60 10.65
C SER A 125 1.80 11.31 9.48
N ALA A 126 2.32 10.68 8.42
CA ALA A 126 1.55 10.31 7.25
C ALA A 126 1.77 8.84 6.91
N THR A 127 0.69 8.14 6.58
CA THR A 127 0.69 6.73 6.17
C THR A 127 -0.14 6.55 4.90
N PHE A 128 0.28 5.65 4.03
CA PHE A 128 -0.43 5.32 2.80
C PHE A 128 -1.39 4.17 3.04
N THR A 129 -2.63 4.36 2.59
CA THR A 129 -3.67 3.33 2.65
C THR A 129 -3.60 2.45 1.40
N SER A 130 -4.25 1.29 1.43
CA SER A 130 -4.36 0.42 0.24
C SER A 130 -5.16 1.01 -0.92
N LEU A 131 -5.86 2.13 -0.69
CA LEU A 131 -6.49 2.95 -1.72
C LEU A 131 -5.52 3.92 -2.42
N GLY A 132 -4.23 3.97 -2.04
CA GLY A 132 -3.27 5.00 -2.49
C GLY A 132 -3.50 6.36 -1.81
N SER A 133 -4.45 6.43 -0.89
CA SER A 133 -4.81 7.67 -0.18
C SER A 133 -3.85 7.91 0.99
N VAL A 134 -3.60 9.18 1.32
CA VAL A 134 -2.72 9.58 2.42
C VAL A 134 -3.55 9.84 3.68
N LYS A 135 -3.34 9.02 4.70
CA LYS A 135 -3.86 9.26 6.05
C LYS A 135 -2.82 10.03 6.85
N VAL A 136 -3.21 11.21 7.33
CA VAL A 136 -2.40 12.07 8.21
C VAL A 136 -2.90 11.96 9.64
N THR A 137 -1.99 11.85 10.59
CA THR A 137 -2.26 11.72 12.03
C THR A 137 -1.47 12.74 12.84
N TRP A 138 -2.08 13.29 13.89
CA TRP A 138 -1.47 14.26 14.80
C TRP A 138 -1.95 14.04 16.24
N SER A 139 -1.35 14.78 17.17
CA SER A 139 -1.76 14.83 18.57
C SER A 139 -1.93 16.28 19.00
N TRP A 140 -3.10 16.60 19.56
CA TRP A 140 -3.40 17.93 20.07
C TRP A 140 -2.65 18.23 21.36
N ILE A 141 -2.32 19.50 21.57
CA ILE A 141 -2.01 20.01 22.92
C ILE A 141 -3.30 19.95 23.75
N GLN A 142 -3.19 19.50 25.00
CA GLN A 142 -4.33 19.37 25.91
C GLN A 142 -5.01 20.74 26.13
N GLY A 143 -6.34 20.80 26.00
CA GLY A 143 -7.14 22.04 26.20
C GLY A 143 -7.43 22.85 24.93
N MET A 144 -7.19 22.28 23.74
CA MET A 144 -7.41 22.93 22.43
C MET A 144 -8.81 22.72 21.82
N ASP A 145 -9.82 22.57 22.67
CA ASP A 145 -11.15 22.08 22.28
C ASP A 145 -11.94 23.02 21.35
N ALA A 146 -11.45 24.24 21.12
CA ALA A 146 -12.18 25.30 20.42
C ALA A 146 -11.54 25.84 19.13
N THR A 147 -10.32 25.41 18.73
CA THR A 147 -9.67 25.99 17.54
C THR A 147 -9.81 25.08 16.31
N ALA A 148 -10.57 25.55 15.33
CA ALA A 148 -10.60 24.93 14.01
C ALA A 148 -9.26 25.18 13.30
N GLN A 149 -8.65 24.11 12.79
CA GLN A 149 -7.45 24.19 11.98
C GLN A 149 -7.78 23.83 10.53
N GLN A 150 -7.21 24.58 9.61
CA GLN A 150 -7.31 24.31 8.18
C GLN A 150 -6.10 23.46 7.79
N ILE A 151 -6.34 22.22 7.40
CA ILE A 151 -5.29 21.36 6.84
C ILE A 151 -5.40 21.41 5.32
N THR A 152 -4.34 21.86 4.69
CA THR A 152 -4.22 21.97 3.24
C THR A 152 -3.17 21.02 2.71
N LEU A 153 -3.52 20.26 1.68
CA LEU A 153 -2.63 19.40 0.94
C LEU A 153 -2.17 20.13 -0.34
N THR A 154 -0.84 20.21 -0.51
CA THR A 154 -0.21 20.77 -1.71
C THR A 154 0.74 19.74 -2.33
N ILE A 155 0.60 19.50 -3.64
CA ILE A 155 1.50 18.62 -4.41
C ILE A 155 2.05 19.43 -5.59
N ALA A 156 3.38 19.40 -5.81
CA ALA A 156 4.04 20.12 -6.90
C ALA A 156 3.69 21.63 -6.99
N GLY A 157 3.44 22.29 -5.83
CA GLY A 157 3.07 23.70 -5.77
C GLY A 157 1.59 24.00 -6.08
N GLN A 158 0.79 22.98 -6.40
CA GLN A 158 -0.66 23.12 -6.57
C GLN A 158 -1.37 22.74 -5.28
N THR A 159 -2.16 23.67 -4.74
CA THR A 159 -3.09 23.38 -3.64
C THR A 159 -4.25 22.57 -4.19
N LEU A 160 -4.38 21.32 -3.76
CA LEU A 160 -5.36 20.39 -4.30
C LEU A 160 -6.60 20.29 -3.42
N VAL A 161 -6.39 20.27 -2.10
CA VAL A 161 -7.45 19.94 -1.15
C VAL A 161 -7.24 20.71 0.14
N THR A 162 -8.34 21.20 0.68
CA THR A 162 -8.37 21.83 1.98
C THR A 162 -9.47 21.20 2.82
N THR A 163 -9.18 20.87 4.07
CA THR A 163 -10.12 20.25 4.99
C THR A 163 -10.03 20.89 6.36
N MET A 164 -11.19 21.08 6.96
CA MET A 164 -11.35 21.63 8.30
C MET A 164 -11.26 20.51 9.32
N VAL A 165 -10.43 20.68 10.35
CA VAL A 165 -10.36 19.74 11.47
C VAL A 165 -10.49 20.47 12.80
N ASN A 166 -11.27 19.87 13.69
CA ASN A 166 -11.50 20.38 15.05
C ASN A 166 -11.14 19.28 16.06
N SER A 167 -10.63 19.67 17.23
CA SER A 167 -10.50 18.76 18.38
C SER A 167 -11.87 18.10 18.68
N PRO A 168 -11.93 16.78 18.98
CA PRO A 168 -10.83 15.86 19.26
C PRO A 168 -10.32 15.08 18.04
N THR A 169 -10.62 15.51 16.81
CA THR A 169 -10.23 14.78 15.59
C THR A 169 -8.71 14.73 15.45
N VAL A 170 -8.11 13.54 15.48
CA VAL A 170 -6.64 13.33 15.43
C VAL A 170 -6.13 12.81 14.08
N THR A 171 -7.03 12.65 13.10
CA THR A 171 -6.66 12.13 11.79
C THR A 171 -7.54 12.68 10.68
N THR A 172 -6.98 12.85 9.49
CA THR A 172 -7.72 13.09 8.25
C THR A 172 -7.13 12.24 7.13
N THR A 173 -7.93 11.91 6.13
CA THR A 173 -7.47 11.14 4.96
C THR A 173 -7.73 11.95 3.70
N PHE A 174 -6.67 12.17 2.93
CA PHE A 174 -6.74 12.78 1.60
C PHE A 174 -6.82 11.65 0.57
N THR A 175 -7.92 11.59 -0.16
CA THR A 175 -8.14 10.52 -1.14
C THR A 175 -7.38 10.75 -2.44
N MET A 176 -7.11 9.67 -3.19
CA MET A 176 -6.54 9.77 -4.55
C MET A 176 -7.34 10.71 -5.45
N ALA A 177 -8.67 10.62 -5.40
CA ALA A 177 -9.56 11.47 -6.18
C ALA A 177 -9.43 12.95 -5.79
N GLN A 178 -9.39 13.25 -4.48
CA GLN A 178 -9.17 14.62 -4.01
C GLN A 178 -7.79 15.14 -4.43
N ALA A 179 -6.78 14.28 -4.48
CA ALA A 179 -5.44 14.62 -4.95
C ALA A 179 -5.28 14.56 -6.48
N ASN A 180 -6.36 14.47 -7.28
CA ASN A 180 -6.31 14.34 -8.74
C ASN A 180 -5.38 13.22 -9.24
N ASN A 181 -5.29 12.11 -8.50
CA ASN A 181 -4.37 10.99 -8.76
C ASN A 181 -2.88 11.41 -8.82
N LEU A 182 -2.49 12.45 -8.10
CA LEU A 182 -1.11 12.98 -8.08
C LEU A 182 -0.26 12.41 -6.95
N PHE A 183 -0.80 11.55 -6.07
CA PHE A 183 0.05 10.74 -5.23
C PHE A 183 0.75 9.73 -6.15
N THR A 184 2.03 9.97 -6.40
CA THR A 184 2.87 9.09 -7.21
C THR A 184 4.18 8.85 -6.47
N PRO A 185 4.79 7.66 -6.58
CA PRO A 185 6.02 7.30 -5.88
C PRO A 185 7.13 8.34 -6.04
N GLY A 186 7.84 8.64 -4.95
CA GLY A 186 8.99 9.54 -4.97
C GLY A 186 8.66 11.03 -5.09
N ARG A 187 7.41 11.41 -5.35
CA ARG A 187 6.99 12.81 -5.23
C ARG A 187 6.89 13.22 -3.78
N ARG A 188 7.00 14.53 -3.55
CA ARG A 188 6.77 15.14 -2.24
C ARG A 188 5.43 15.83 -2.20
N PHE A 189 4.78 15.76 -1.05
CA PHE A 189 3.59 16.55 -0.75
C PHE A 189 3.80 17.33 0.53
N ILE A 190 3.14 18.47 0.63
CA ILE A 190 3.22 19.36 1.78
C ILE A 190 1.85 19.34 2.43
N VAL A 191 1.83 19.03 3.73
CA VAL A 191 0.68 19.25 4.58
C VAL A 191 0.93 20.56 5.32
N GLN A 192 0.12 21.56 4.99
CA GLN A 192 0.13 22.85 5.66
C GLN A 192 -1.03 22.91 6.64
N CYS A 193 -0.74 23.21 7.91
CA CYS A 193 -1.74 23.48 8.92
C CYS A 193 -1.80 25.00 9.15
N THR A 194 -2.97 25.60 8.92
CA THR A 194 -3.20 27.04 9.09
C THR A 194 -4.30 27.30 10.13
N PRO A 195 -4.05 28.17 11.12
CA PRO A 195 -5.08 28.61 12.07
C PRO A 195 -6.15 29.45 11.38
N ILE A 196 -7.42 29.23 11.75
CA ILE A 196 -8.58 29.86 11.06
C ILE A 196 -9.06 31.14 11.76
N ALA A 197 -8.76 31.28 13.05
CA ALA A 197 -9.07 32.50 13.80
C ALA A 197 -7.86 33.46 13.76
N PRO A 198 -8.06 34.74 13.40
CA PRO A 198 -7.05 35.77 13.63
C PRO A 198 -6.94 36.01 15.13
N GLY A 199 -5.95 35.37 15.76
CA GLY A 199 -5.72 35.42 17.20
C GLY A 199 -4.63 34.43 17.61
N LEU A 200 -3.47 34.99 17.97
CA LEU A 200 -2.26 34.37 18.50
C LEU A 200 -1.46 33.34 17.67
N TRP A 201 -2.03 32.54 16.78
CA TRP A 201 -1.22 31.51 16.07
C TRP A 201 -0.79 32.03 14.69
N ALA A 202 0.39 32.65 14.60
CA ALA A 202 0.75 33.48 13.45
C ALA A 202 1.41 32.73 12.28
N THR A 203 1.89 31.49 12.47
CA THR A 203 2.69 30.80 11.44
C THR A 203 2.10 29.45 11.03
N PRO A 204 1.79 29.27 9.73
CA PRO A 204 1.44 27.96 9.20
C PRO A 204 2.56 26.95 9.43
N VAL A 205 2.20 25.76 9.87
CA VAL A 205 3.16 24.66 10.02
C VAL A 205 3.14 23.82 8.75
N ASN A 206 4.28 23.77 8.07
CA ASN A 206 4.45 22.98 6.86
C ASN A 206 5.26 21.73 7.18
N THR A 207 4.65 20.55 7.01
CA THR A 207 5.38 19.29 7.04
C THR A 207 5.44 18.73 5.64
N THR A 208 6.66 18.51 5.15
CA THR A 208 6.89 17.87 3.86
C THR A 208 7.04 16.37 4.07
N PHE A 209 6.24 15.61 3.34
CA PHE A 209 6.34 14.16 3.30
C PHE A 209 6.80 13.74 1.91
N SER A 210 7.54 12.65 1.85
CA SER A 210 7.84 11.97 0.59
C SER A 210 6.91 10.79 0.46
N ILE A 211 6.29 10.65 -0.71
CA ILE A 211 5.54 9.46 -1.07
C ILE A 211 6.58 8.33 -1.18
N PRO A 212 6.44 7.25 -0.39
CA PRO A 212 7.34 6.12 -0.46
C PRO A 212 7.46 5.67 -1.92
N SER A 213 8.68 5.66 -2.43
CA SER A 213 9.02 4.92 -3.63
C SER A 213 9.78 3.68 -3.18
N SER A 214 9.59 2.56 -3.87
CA SER A 214 10.47 1.42 -3.71
C SER A 214 11.86 1.82 -4.21
N SER A 215 12.77 2.13 -3.28
CA SER A 215 14.14 2.61 -3.58
C SER A 215 15.03 1.61 -4.32
N GLY A 216 14.50 0.43 -4.67
CA GLY A 216 15.22 -0.67 -5.32
C GLY A 216 14.65 -1.09 -6.67
N MET A 217 13.69 -0.35 -7.25
CA MET A 217 13.09 -0.71 -8.53
C MET A 217 13.59 0.14 -9.69
N THR A 218 13.96 -0.54 -10.78
CA THR A 218 14.38 0.11 -12.03
C THR A 218 13.47 -0.32 -13.16
N CYS A 219 13.06 0.65 -14.00
CA CYS A 219 12.16 0.39 -15.11
C CYS A 219 12.77 -0.53 -16.17
N ILE A 220 11.94 -1.46 -16.63
CA ILE A 220 12.17 -2.28 -17.80
C ILE A 220 11.28 -1.72 -18.92
N LEU A 221 11.94 -1.19 -19.95
CA LEU A 221 11.32 -0.78 -21.20
C LEU A 221 11.90 -1.62 -22.34
N LEU A 222 11.04 -2.11 -23.21
CA LEU A 222 11.43 -2.82 -24.42
C LEU A 222 11.82 -1.84 -25.52
N ASN A 223 12.70 -2.28 -26.41
CA ASN A 223 13.02 -1.54 -27.63
C ASN A 223 11.91 -1.79 -28.66
N ASN A 224 11.16 -0.75 -29.05
CA ASN A 224 10.05 -0.83 -30.00
C ASN A 224 9.05 -1.98 -29.70
N PRO A 225 8.40 -1.97 -28.53
CA PRO A 225 7.51 -3.05 -28.12
C PRO A 225 6.35 -3.24 -29.10
N PRO A 226 6.14 -4.47 -29.62
CA PRO A 226 4.88 -4.87 -30.23
C PRO A 226 3.70 -4.64 -29.27
N LEU A 227 2.52 -4.42 -29.86
CA LEU A 227 1.30 -4.27 -29.08
C LEU A 227 0.86 -5.61 -28.47
N VAL A 228 0.31 -5.54 -27.27
CA VAL A 228 -0.31 -6.66 -26.56
C VAL A 228 -1.82 -6.64 -26.84
N SER A 229 -2.38 -7.78 -27.27
CA SER A 229 -3.82 -7.94 -27.44
C SER A 229 -4.57 -7.70 -26.11
N SER A 230 -5.76 -7.10 -26.15
CA SER A 230 -6.57 -6.82 -24.95
C SER A 230 -6.99 -8.07 -24.20
N GLU A 231 -7.16 -9.16 -24.94
CA GLU A 231 -7.73 -10.40 -24.44
C GLU A 231 -6.68 -11.52 -24.26
N SER A 232 -5.40 -11.25 -24.58
CA SER A 232 -4.33 -12.26 -24.45
C SER A 232 -3.60 -12.15 -23.13
N THR A 233 -3.30 -13.30 -22.51
CA THR A 233 -2.47 -13.32 -21.30
C THR A 233 -0.98 -13.31 -21.65
N MET A 234 -0.14 -12.79 -20.75
CA MET A 234 1.30 -12.98 -20.82
C MET A 234 1.70 -14.25 -20.09
N THR A 235 2.81 -14.86 -20.49
CA THR A 235 3.49 -15.91 -19.71
C THR A 235 4.99 -15.67 -19.72
N ASN A 236 5.70 -16.28 -18.80
CA ASN A 236 7.14 -16.21 -18.72
C ASN A 236 7.71 -17.44 -18.04
N LEU A 237 9.01 -17.66 -18.27
CA LEU A 237 9.79 -18.63 -17.54
C LEU A 237 11.19 -18.08 -17.28
N SER A 238 11.76 -18.47 -16.15
CA SER A 238 13.19 -18.32 -15.89
C SER A 238 13.88 -19.62 -16.32
N VAL A 239 14.84 -19.53 -17.24
CA VAL A 239 15.54 -20.71 -17.75
C VAL A 239 16.50 -21.20 -16.68
N GLN A 240 16.32 -22.43 -16.22
CA GLN A 240 17.06 -22.91 -15.05
C GLN A 240 18.57 -22.93 -15.31
N GLY A 241 19.34 -22.29 -14.43
CA GLY A 241 20.81 -22.23 -14.52
C GLY A 241 21.35 -21.10 -15.42
N THR A 242 20.47 -20.32 -16.04
CA THR A 242 20.83 -19.13 -16.81
C THR A 242 20.06 -17.97 -16.20
N ASN A 243 20.74 -16.90 -15.76
CA ASN A 243 20.09 -15.72 -15.13
C ASN A 243 19.31 -14.88 -16.17
N THR A 244 18.45 -15.54 -16.94
CA THR A 244 17.71 -15.02 -18.07
C THR A 244 16.26 -15.45 -17.94
N MET A 245 15.38 -14.48 -18.09
CA MET A 245 13.94 -14.70 -18.18
C MET A 245 13.50 -14.53 -19.63
N GLN A 246 12.61 -15.40 -20.08
CA GLN A 246 11.91 -15.27 -21.35
C GLN A 246 10.44 -14.98 -21.07
N ALA A 247 9.85 -14.05 -21.82
CA ALA A 247 8.44 -13.71 -21.72
C ALA A 247 7.78 -13.77 -23.10
N TRP A 248 6.51 -14.15 -23.13
CA TRP A 248 5.70 -14.26 -24.35
C TRP A 248 4.34 -13.60 -24.17
N TRP A 249 3.81 -13.04 -25.26
CA TRP A 249 2.48 -12.44 -25.30
C TRP A 249 1.87 -12.52 -26.69
N GLY A 250 0.54 -12.51 -26.77
CA GLY A 250 -0.20 -12.42 -28.02
C GLY A 250 -0.37 -10.98 -28.51
N THR A 251 -0.29 -10.77 -29.83
CA THR A 251 -0.55 -9.47 -30.48
C THR A 251 -1.99 -9.40 -31.03
N PRO A 252 -2.51 -8.19 -31.34
CA PRO A 252 -3.83 -8.05 -31.97
C PRO A 252 -3.99 -8.80 -33.31
N GLU A 253 -2.90 -9.03 -34.04
CA GLU A 253 -2.86 -9.78 -35.29
C GLU A 253 -2.87 -11.31 -35.09
N GLY A 254 -2.90 -11.78 -33.84
CA GLY A 254 -2.86 -13.20 -33.51
C GLY A 254 -1.46 -13.81 -33.62
N ALA A 255 -0.40 -12.99 -33.62
CA ALA A 255 0.98 -13.47 -33.51
C ALA A 255 1.37 -13.66 -32.03
N ILE A 256 2.42 -14.46 -31.79
CA ILE A 256 3.05 -14.55 -30.48
C ILE A 256 4.42 -13.91 -30.58
N GLU A 257 4.68 -12.92 -29.73
CA GLU A 257 5.97 -12.25 -29.61
C GLU A 257 6.70 -12.77 -28.37
N THR A 258 8.02 -12.72 -28.40
CA THR A 258 8.87 -13.10 -27.28
C THR A 258 9.94 -12.05 -27.00
N VAL A 259 10.39 -11.97 -25.75
CA VAL A 259 11.58 -11.23 -25.38
C VAL A 259 12.40 -12.00 -24.36
N VAL A 260 13.72 -11.89 -24.50
CA VAL A 260 14.68 -12.43 -23.54
C VAL A 260 15.29 -11.27 -22.75
N PHE A 261 15.23 -11.35 -21.43
CA PHE A 261 15.88 -10.41 -20.53
C PHE A 261 17.31 -10.90 -20.21
N PRO A 262 18.31 -9.99 -20.22
CA PRO A 262 18.19 -8.52 -20.26
C PRO A 262 18.28 -7.89 -21.67
N SER A 263 18.27 -8.68 -22.77
CA SER A 263 18.43 -8.17 -24.15
C SER A 263 17.36 -7.13 -24.55
N LYS A 264 16.13 -7.26 -24.04
CA LYS A 264 15.01 -6.30 -24.22
C LYS A 264 14.61 -6.05 -25.69
N ASN A 265 15.06 -6.89 -26.62
CA ASN A 265 14.70 -6.83 -28.04
C ASN A 265 13.64 -7.90 -28.33
N PRO A 266 12.40 -7.49 -28.62
CA PRO A 266 11.34 -8.41 -29.01
C PRO A 266 11.65 -9.10 -30.34
N ALA A 267 11.16 -10.32 -30.49
CA ALA A 267 11.17 -11.06 -31.74
C ALA A 267 9.88 -11.88 -31.88
N GLN A 268 9.44 -12.09 -33.11
CA GLN A 268 8.29 -12.94 -33.38
C GLN A 268 8.65 -14.40 -33.05
N PHE A 269 7.82 -15.02 -32.20
CA PHE A 269 7.94 -16.42 -31.81
C PHE A 269 7.06 -17.33 -32.67
N ALA A 270 5.82 -16.90 -32.92
CA ALA A 270 4.88 -17.54 -33.83
C ALA A 270 4.17 -16.50 -34.70
N GLY A 271 3.89 -16.87 -35.95
CA GLY A 271 3.33 -15.95 -36.95
C GLY A 271 1.88 -15.51 -36.67
N PRO A 272 1.33 -14.58 -37.46
CA PRO A 272 -0.06 -14.15 -37.35
C PRO A 272 -1.05 -15.31 -37.46
N SER A 273 -2.27 -15.13 -36.93
CA SER A 273 -3.32 -16.18 -36.88
C SER A 273 -2.94 -17.45 -36.10
N THR A 274 -1.93 -17.40 -35.24
CA THR A 274 -1.60 -18.49 -34.32
C THR A 274 -2.58 -18.55 -33.14
N VAL A 275 -2.89 -17.37 -32.58
CA VAL A 275 -3.81 -17.21 -31.45
C VAL A 275 -5.01 -16.37 -31.83
N SER A 276 -6.14 -16.58 -31.15
CA SER A 276 -7.35 -15.79 -31.40
C SER A 276 -7.11 -14.29 -31.12
N ASN A 277 -7.60 -13.44 -32.02
CA ASN A 277 -7.68 -12.00 -31.79
C ASN A 277 -8.70 -11.63 -30.68
N THR A 278 -9.60 -12.54 -30.31
CA THR A 278 -10.54 -12.42 -29.19
C THR A 278 -9.98 -12.91 -27.87
N GLY A 279 -8.71 -13.34 -27.85
CA GLY A 279 -8.00 -13.71 -26.62
C GLY A 279 -7.50 -15.14 -26.61
N SER A 280 -6.27 -15.29 -26.14
CA SER A 280 -5.63 -16.58 -25.91
C SER A 280 -4.92 -16.58 -24.56
N CYS A 281 -4.91 -17.74 -23.92
CA CYS A 281 -4.09 -17.96 -22.74
C CYS A 281 -2.76 -18.55 -23.15
N LEU A 282 -1.69 -18.08 -22.52
CA LEU A 282 -0.36 -18.62 -22.64
C LEU A 282 0.09 -19.20 -21.31
N ALA A 283 0.77 -20.34 -21.35
CA ALA A 283 1.44 -20.96 -20.21
C ALA A 283 2.85 -21.38 -20.62
N SER A 284 3.77 -21.46 -19.67
CA SER A 284 5.14 -21.88 -19.97
C SER A 284 5.84 -22.47 -18.77
N ILE A 285 6.78 -23.37 -19.03
CA ILE A 285 7.57 -24.02 -17.98
C ILE A 285 8.99 -24.34 -18.44
N SER A 286 9.93 -24.34 -17.51
CA SER A 286 11.28 -24.86 -17.72
C SER A 286 11.45 -26.14 -16.90
N VAL A 287 11.67 -27.27 -17.57
CA VAL A 287 12.03 -28.56 -16.96
C VAL A 287 13.54 -28.78 -17.14
N GLY A 288 14.31 -28.38 -16.13
CA GLY A 288 15.76 -28.35 -16.26
C GLY A 288 16.26 -27.17 -17.09
N SER A 289 17.52 -27.22 -17.50
CA SER A 289 18.17 -26.19 -18.34
C SER A 289 17.92 -26.38 -19.83
N THR A 290 17.47 -27.56 -20.25
CA THR A 290 17.38 -27.92 -21.67
C THR A 290 15.96 -28.05 -22.19
N ASN A 291 14.96 -28.29 -21.34
CA ASN A 291 13.58 -28.45 -21.79
C ASN A 291 12.75 -27.24 -21.38
N GLN A 292 12.47 -26.35 -22.33
CA GLN A 292 11.51 -25.26 -22.16
C GLN A 292 10.26 -25.58 -22.97
N LEU A 293 9.09 -25.35 -22.40
CA LEU A 293 7.81 -25.57 -23.07
C LEU A 293 6.98 -24.31 -22.95
N VAL A 294 6.33 -23.94 -24.05
CA VAL A 294 5.37 -22.84 -24.13
C VAL A 294 4.13 -23.37 -24.80
N TRP A 295 2.97 -23.09 -24.23
CA TRP A 295 1.66 -23.49 -24.75
C TRP A 295 0.77 -22.29 -24.93
N TRP A 296 -0.12 -22.37 -25.91
CA TRP A 296 -1.13 -21.36 -26.16
C TRP A 296 -2.44 -22.02 -26.60
N ILE A 297 -3.54 -21.28 -26.45
CA ILE A 297 -4.83 -21.65 -27.03
C ILE A 297 -4.91 -21.05 -28.43
N THR A 298 -5.10 -21.89 -29.44
CA THR A 298 -5.23 -21.50 -30.84
C THR A 298 -6.58 -20.81 -31.10
N GLU A 299 -6.76 -20.22 -32.29
CA GLU A 299 -8.04 -19.63 -32.71
C GLU A 299 -9.21 -20.64 -32.74
N THR A 300 -8.92 -21.93 -32.90
CA THR A 300 -9.94 -22.99 -32.90
C THR A 300 -10.32 -23.44 -31.49
N GLY A 301 -9.62 -22.97 -30.45
CA GLY A 301 -9.79 -23.44 -29.08
C GLY A 301 -9.01 -24.71 -28.73
N ALA A 302 -8.19 -25.24 -29.65
CA ALA A 302 -7.23 -26.31 -29.35
C ALA A 302 -5.99 -25.76 -28.62
N ILE A 303 -5.31 -26.60 -27.82
CA ILE A 303 -4.02 -26.25 -27.24
C ILE A 303 -2.92 -26.67 -28.21
N ASP A 304 -2.02 -25.74 -28.49
CA ASP A 304 -0.78 -25.99 -29.22
C ASP A 304 0.40 -25.47 -28.39
N GLY A 305 1.62 -25.71 -28.84
CA GLY A 305 2.81 -25.28 -28.13
C GLY A 305 4.09 -25.38 -28.95
N GLN A 306 5.20 -25.01 -28.32
CA GLN A 306 6.53 -25.39 -28.77
C GLN A 306 7.35 -25.92 -27.60
N VAL A 307 8.29 -26.78 -27.93
CA VAL A 307 9.28 -27.34 -27.01
C VAL A 307 10.66 -26.96 -27.54
N ASN A 308 11.51 -26.49 -26.64
CA ASN A 308 12.94 -26.37 -26.89
C ASN A 308 13.65 -27.39 -26.01
N ASN A 309 14.39 -28.31 -26.63
CA ASN A 309 15.15 -29.37 -25.96
C ASN A 309 16.68 -29.09 -25.97
N GLY A 310 17.08 -27.87 -26.33
CA GLY A 310 18.47 -27.47 -26.56
C GLY A 310 18.88 -27.37 -28.04
N GLU A 311 18.06 -27.89 -28.96
CA GLU A 311 18.29 -27.82 -30.41
C GLU A 311 17.52 -26.67 -31.08
N GLY A 312 16.81 -25.86 -30.30
CA GLY A 312 15.91 -24.81 -30.77
C GLY A 312 14.45 -25.15 -30.53
N TRP A 313 13.56 -24.20 -30.82
CA TRP A 313 12.13 -24.38 -30.65
C TRP A 313 11.53 -25.20 -31.80
N ALA A 314 10.75 -26.22 -31.45
CA ALA A 314 10.07 -27.11 -32.39
C ALA A 314 8.65 -27.44 -31.89
N SER A 315 7.81 -27.98 -32.79
CA SER A 315 6.48 -28.45 -32.40
C SER A 315 6.57 -29.57 -31.36
N PRO A 316 5.58 -29.71 -30.45
CA PRO A 316 5.66 -30.60 -29.28
C PRO A 316 5.57 -32.10 -29.58
N GLY A 317 5.58 -32.48 -30.86
CA GLY A 317 5.52 -33.87 -31.35
C GLY A 317 6.75 -34.28 -32.18
N ALA A 318 7.85 -33.54 -32.07
CA ALA A 318 9.07 -33.82 -32.84
C ALA A 318 9.99 -34.87 -32.18
N GLY A 319 9.71 -35.30 -30.93
CA GLY A 319 10.48 -36.28 -30.19
C GLY A 319 10.01 -37.74 -30.34
N PRO A 320 10.87 -38.74 -30.06
CA PRO A 320 10.49 -40.15 -30.13
C PRO A 320 9.41 -40.51 -29.08
N GLY A 321 8.24 -40.97 -29.54
CA GLY A 321 7.14 -41.43 -28.69
C GLY A 321 6.09 -40.37 -28.35
N GLU A 322 6.18 -39.16 -28.92
CA GLU A 322 5.29 -38.04 -28.59
C GLU A 322 4.02 -38.05 -29.45
N ALA A 323 2.92 -38.62 -28.94
CA ALA A 323 1.60 -38.19 -29.34
C ALA A 323 1.28 -36.91 -28.53
N PHE A 324 1.11 -35.77 -29.20
CA PHE A 324 0.64 -34.53 -28.57
C PHE A 324 -0.90 -34.50 -28.66
N PRO A 325 -1.64 -34.81 -27.59
CA PRO A 325 -3.07 -35.14 -27.67
C PRO A 325 -4.00 -33.91 -27.72
N PHE A 326 -3.47 -32.68 -27.77
CA PHE A 326 -4.24 -31.46 -27.45
C PHE A 326 -4.78 -30.68 -28.65
N ASN A 327 -4.66 -31.25 -29.85
CA ASN A 327 -5.02 -30.58 -31.11
C ASN A 327 -6.53 -30.58 -31.41
N GLU A 328 -7.35 -31.18 -30.56
CA GLU A 328 -8.80 -31.25 -30.73
C GLU A 328 -9.47 -30.01 -30.12
N ALA A 329 -10.18 -29.22 -30.93
CA ALA A 329 -10.83 -27.97 -30.54
C ALA A 329 -11.81 -28.10 -29.34
N GLU A 330 -12.34 -29.31 -29.09
CA GLU A 330 -13.28 -29.56 -27.99
C GLU A 330 -12.59 -29.79 -26.63
N THR A 331 -11.26 -29.95 -26.59
CA THR A 331 -10.54 -30.37 -25.37
C THR A 331 -10.14 -29.25 -24.43
N ALA A 332 -10.02 -27.99 -24.87
CA ALA A 332 -9.25 -27.00 -24.09
C ALA A 332 -9.90 -25.68 -23.62
N THR A 333 -10.96 -25.14 -24.24
CA THR A 333 -11.93 -24.08 -23.78
C THR A 333 -12.28 -23.01 -24.78
N THR A 334 -13.53 -22.53 -24.58
CA THR A 334 -14.18 -21.34 -25.13
C THR A 334 -13.24 -20.17 -25.47
N VAL A 335 -13.44 -19.68 -26.70
CA VAL A 335 -12.90 -18.51 -27.41
C VAL A 335 -12.84 -17.16 -26.65
N ASN A 336 -13.13 -17.13 -25.34
CA ASN A 336 -13.24 -15.95 -24.47
C ASN A 336 -12.49 -16.15 -23.13
N GLY A 337 -11.18 -16.39 -23.15
CA GLY A 337 -10.33 -16.19 -21.97
C GLY A 337 -10.28 -17.33 -20.94
N GLY A 338 -10.24 -18.58 -21.41
CA GLY A 338 -9.83 -19.73 -20.60
C GLY A 338 -8.45 -19.53 -19.96
N SER A 339 -8.11 -20.33 -18.95
CA SER A 339 -6.81 -20.23 -18.24
C SER A 339 -6.04 -21.54 -18.35
N MET A 340 -4.73 -21.42 -18.52
CA MET A 340 -3.78 -22.51 -18.43
C MET A 340 -2.77 -22.24 -17.32
N ALA A 341 -2.33 -23.30 -16.66
CA ALA A 341 -1.23 -23.25 -15.70
C ALA A 341 -0.38 -24.50 -15.84
N SER A 342 0.92 -24.35 -15.64
CA SER A 342 1.86 -25.46 -15.73
C SER A 342 2.56 -25.68 -14.39
N LEU A 343 2.70 -26.94 -14.01
CA LEU A 343 3.30 -27.35 -12.77
C LEU A 343 4.56 -28.17 -13.03
N LEU A 344 5.66 -27.81 -12.37
CA LEU A 344 6.91 -28.56 -12.42
C LEU A 344 6.82 -29.73 -11.44
N LEU A 345 7.15 -30.92 -11.91
CA LEU A 345 7.22 -32.10 -11.04
C LEU A 345 8.51 -32.08 -10.20
N GLN A 346 8.44 -32.69 -9.02
CA GLN A 346 9.62 -32.87 -8.18
C GLN A 346 10.76 -33.57 -8.94
N TYR A 347 11.98 -33.19 -8.61
CA TYR A 347 13.22 -33.65 -9.26
C TYR A 347 13.36 -33.29 -10.74
N ASN A 348 12.56 -32.33 -11.24
CA ASN A 348 12.63 -31.81 -12.61
C ASN A 348 12.53 -32.94 -13.67
N ASN A 349 11.76 -33.98 -13.37
CA ASN A 349 11.61 -35.15 -14.23
C ASN A 349 10.47 -35.04 -15.25
N GLY A 350 9.67 -33.96 -15.16
CA GLY A 350 8.56 -33.69 -16.06
C GLY A 350 7.72 -32.49 -15.61
N ALA A 351 6.56 -32.34 -16.24
CA ALA A 351 5.62 -31.26 -15.98
C ALA A 351 4.17 -31.74 -16.10
N ILE A 352 3.23 -30.96 -15.60
CA ILE A 352 1.80 -31.13 -15.84
C ILE A 352 1.25 -29.83 -16.39
N LEU A 353 0.50 -29.91 -17.48
CA LEU A 353 -0.29 -28.80 -18.00
C LEU A 353 -1.74 -28.96 -17.52
N PHE A 354 -2.30 -27.89 -16.98
CA PHE A 354 -3.69 -27.78 -16.59
C PHE A 354 -4.39 -26.72 -17.42
N TRP A 355 -5.66 -26.94 -17.72
CA TRP A 355 -6.52 -25.98 -18.39
C TRP A 355 -7.96 -26.13 -17.90
N ILE A 356 -8.74 -25.07 -18.05
CA ILE A 356 -10.18 -25.10 -17.79
C ILE A 356 -10.86 -25.58 -19.07
N ASP A 357 -11.88 -26.44 -18.99
CA ASP A 357 -12.72 -26.91 -20.11
C ASP A 357 -14.02 -26.04 -20.25
N PRO A 358 -14.73 -26.05 -21.40
CA PRO A 358 -15.94 -25.20 -21.58
C PRO A 358 -17.05 -25.42 -20.56
N LYS A 359 -17.06 -26.59 -19.92
CA LYS A 359 -18.01 -27.00 -18.89
C LYS A 359 -17.48 -26.70 -17.48
N GLY A 360 -16.31 -26.05 -17.34
CA GLY A 360 -15.68 -25.73 -16.08
C GLY A 360 -14.98 -26.92 -15.40
N ALA A 361 -14.74 -28.03 -16.11
CA ALA A 361 -13.83 -29.07 -15.66
C ALA A 361 -12.39 -28.55 -15.73
N ILE A 362 -11.50 -29.21 -14.99
CA ILE A 362 -10.06 -28.94 -15.12
C ILE A 362 -9.42 -30.15 -15.77
N GLY A 363 -9.15 -30.02 -17.07
CA GLY A 363 -8.38 -30.99 -17.82
C GLY A 363 -6.91 -30.92 -17.43
N CYS A 364 -6.24 -32.06 -17.48
CA CYS A 364 -4.80 -32.10 -17.32
C CYS A 364 -4.15 -33.15 -18.20
N CYS A 365 -2.86 -32.97 -18.41
CA CYS A 365 -2.01 -33.98 -19.01
C CYS A 365 -0.59 -33.81 -18.49
N ARG A 366 0.08 -34.95 -18.32
CA ARG A 366 1.42 -35.02 -17.75
C ARG A 366 2.43 -35.31 -18.83
N TRP A 367 3.53 -34.56 -18.83
CA TRP A 367 4.73 -34.84 -19.62
C TRP A 367 5.82 -35.38 -18.71
N LEU A 368 6.52 -36.43 -19.17
CA LEU A 368 7.71 -36.96 -18.53
C LEU A 368 8.83 -37.08 -19.56
N ALA A 369 10.05 -36.71 -19.18
CA ALA A 369 11.19 -36.71 -20.09
C ALA A 369 11.49 -38.08 -20.73
N ARG A 370 11.06 -39.19 -20.12
CA ARG A 370 11.30 -40.55 -20.60
C ARG A 370 10.19 -41.13 -21.48
N SER A 371 8.97 -40.59 -21.37
CA SER A 371 7.78 -41.21 -21.97
C SER A 371 6.88 -40.22 -22.71
N GLY A 372 7.29 -38.95 -22.80
CA GLY A 372 6.50 -37.90 -23.44
C GLY A 372 5.21 -37.60 -22.68
N TRP A 373 4.22 -37.13 -23.43
CA TRP A 373 2.87 -36.80 -22.93
C TRP A 373 2.03 -38.07 -22.68
N GLY A 374 1.32 -38.08 -21.55
CA GLY A 374 0.36 -39.12 -21.18
C GLY A 374 -1.03 -38.89 -21.76
N ALA A 375 -1.99 -39.71 -21.32
CA ALA A 375 -3.40 -39.51 -21.65
C ALA A 375 -3.97 -38.26 -20.98
N ILE A 376 -4.94 -37.63 -21.64
CA ILE A 376 -5.74 -36.54 -21.09
C ILE A 376 -6.79 -37.13 -20.14
N PHE A 377 -6.98 -36.48 -19.00
CA PHE A 377 -8.09 -36.76 -18.08
C PHE A 377 -8.44 -35.51 -17.26
N ASP A 378 -9.64 -35.51 -16.70
CA ASP A 378 -10.09 -34.44 -15.80
C ASP A 378 -9.46 -34.60 -14.43
N ALA A 379 -8.63 -33.62 -14.04
CA ALA A 379 -8.11 -33.50 -12.68
C ALA A 379 -9.24 -33.15 -11.70
N LEU A 380 -10.17 -32.28 -12.12
CA LEU A 380 -11.38 -31.94 -11.38
C LEU A 380 -12.60 -31.95 -12.32
N PRO A 381 -13.79 -32.36 -11.83
CA PRO A 381 -14.95 -32.62 -12.67
C PRO A 381 -15.59 -31.33 -13.25
N PRO A 382 -16.49 -31.45 -14.24
CA PRO A 382 -17.28 -30.34 -14.76
C PRO A 382 -17.99 -29.52 -13.68
N GLY A 383 -18.06 -28.20 -13.88
CA GLY A 383 -18.66 -27.24 -12.95
C GLY A 383 -17.75 -26.77 -11.81
N THR A 384 -16.48 -27.21 -11.77
CA THR A 384 -15.53 -26.81 -10.72
C THR A 384 -15.08 -25.34 -10.87
N ALA A 385 -14.70 -24.93 -12.08
CA ALA A 385 -14.18 -23.60 -12.37
C ALA A 385 -15.14 -22.76 -13.22
N SER A 386 -15.10 -21.44 -13.04
CA SER A 386 -15.65 -20.51 -14.03
C SER A 386 -14.79 -20.56 -15.30
N PRO A 387 -15.37 -20.47 -16.51
CA PRO A 387 -14.60 -20.34 -17.76
C PRO A 387 -13.67 -19.12 -17.79
N THR A 388 -13.93 -18.11 -16.95
CA THR A 388 -13.11 -16.89 -16.84
C THR A 388 -12.10 -16.94 -15.69
N SER A 389 -12.04 -18.05 -14.96
CA SER A 389 -11.16 -18.18 -13.80
C SER A 389 -9.69 -18.24 -14.18
N GLN A 390 -8.82 -17.64 -13.37
CA GLN A 390 -7.38 -17.93 -13.41
C GLN A 390 -7.09 -19.26 -12.70
N LEU A 391 -6.09 -19.98 -13.21
CA LEU A 391 -5.50 -21.14 -12.54
C LEU A 391 -4.20 -20.74 -11.85
N THR A 392 -4.00 -21.23 -10.62
CA THR A 392 -2.70 -21.18 -9.94
C THR A 392 -2.32 -22.58 -9.46
N THR A 393 -1.05 -22.93 -9.66
CA THR A 393 -0.51 -24.25 -9.33
C THR A 393 0.78 -24.11 -8.55
N LEU A 394 1.00 -25.00 -7.59
CA LEU A 394 2.29 -25.12 -6.91
C LEU A 394 2.60 -26.56 -6.54
N SER A 395 3.89 -26.90 -6.53
CA SER A 395 4.36 -28.11 -5.87
C SER A 395 4.96 -27.69 -4.54
N PHE A 396 4.51 -28.34 -3.47
CA PHE A 396 4.98 -28.05 -2.14
C PHE A 396 5.07 -29.36 -1.36
N GLY A 397 6.24 -29.62 -0.78
CA GLY A 397 6.55 -30.94 -0.24
C GLY A 397 6.53 -32.03 -1.31
N SER A 398 5.87 -33.16 -1.03
CA SER A 398 5.64 -34.24 -1.99
C SER A 398 4.39 -34.04 -2.85
N ALA A 399 3.58 -33.02 -2.56
CA ALA A 399 2.26 -32.83 -3.11
C ALA A 399 2.21 -31.78 -4.23
N ALA A 400 1.13 -31.83 -4.99
CA ALA A 400 0.75 -30.81 -5.96
C ALA A 400 -0.62 -30.25 -5.60
N TYR A 401 -0.75 -28.93 -5.77
CA TYR A 401 -1.96 -28.20 -5.48
C TYR A 401 -2.34 -27.33 -6.66
N LEU A 402 -3.63 -27.25 -6.90
CA LEU A 402 -4.26 -26.44 -7.93
C LEU A 402 -5.42 -25.67 -7.30
N PHE A 403 -5.56 -24.40 -7.64
CA PHE A 403 -6.69 -23.58 -7.21
C PHE A 403 -7.31 -22.82 -8.37
N CYS A 404 -8.61 -22.59 -8.27
CA CYS A 404 -9.43 -21.83 -9.21
C CYS A 404 -10.60 -21.15 -8.47
N VAL A 405 -11.38 -20.38 -9.22
CA VAL A 405 -12.63 -19.74 -8.79
C VAL A 405 -13.79 -20.35 -9.56
N SER A 406 -14.82 -20.80 -8.85
CA SER A 406 -16.04 -21.35 -9.46
C SER A 406 -16.93 -20.25 -10.05
N GLN A 407 -17.93 -20.64 -10.84
CA GLN A 407 -18.86 -19.70 -11.48
C GLN A 407 -19.66 -18.84 -10.47
N ASP A 408 -19.93 -19.39 -9.29
CA ASP A 408 -20.61 -18.71 -8.19
C ASP A 408 -19.65 -17.95 -7.25
N GLY A 409 -18.35 -17.90 -7.57
CA GLY A 409 -17.36 -17.12 -6.83
C GLY A 409 -16.85 -17.80 -5.55
N ALA A 410 -16.91 -19.13 -5.44
CA ALA A 410 -16.18 -19.88 -4.44
C ALA A 410 -14.72 -20.06 -4.86
N VAL A 411 -13.80 -20.10 -3.90
CA VAL A 411 -12.41 -20.47 -4.16
C VAL A 411 -12.26 -21.95 -3.83
N VAL A 412 -11.91 -22.75 -4.83
CA VAL A 412 -11.84 -24.21 -4.75
C VAL A 412 -10.55 -24.70 -5.41
N GLY A 413 -10.25 -25.98 -5.23
CA GLY A 413 -9.04 -26.56 -5.77
C GLY A 413 -8.98 -28.07 -5.65
N GLY A 414 -7.78 -28.60 -5.84
CA GLY A 414 -7.50 -30.02 -5.73
C GLY A 414 -6.06 -30.28 -5.30
N SER A 415 -5.81 -31.49 -4.79
CA SER A 415 -4.44 -31.95 -4.49
C SER A 415 -4.18 -33.40 -4.90
N TRP A 416 -2.90 -33.67 -5.14
CA TRP A 416 -2.31 -35.01 -5.21
C TRP A 416 -1.17 -35.11 -4.19
N SER A 417 -1.14 -36.17 -3.39
CA SER A 417 -0.13 -36.40 -2.35
C SER A 417 1.21 -36.93 -2.89
N ASP A 418 1.19 -37.64 -4.03
CA ASP A 418 2.38 -38.10 -4.75
C ASP A 418 2.18 -38.00 -6.27
N VAL A 419 2.69 -36.91 -6.84
CA VAL A 419 2.64 -36.69 -8.28
C VAL A 419 3.54 -37.61 -9.08
N ASN A 420 4.46 -38.36 -8.47
CA ASN A 420 5.33 -39.28 -9.18
C ASN A 420 4.67 -40.63 -9.52
N SER A 421 3.53 -40.93 -8.90
CA SER A 421 2.74 -42.13 -9.14
C SER A 421 1.77 -42.00 -10.34
N THR A 422 0.96 -43.03 -10.60
CA THR A 422 -0.15 -42.95 -11.56
C THR A 422 -1.17 -41.91 -11.07
N LEU A 423 -1.41 -40.89 -11.90
CA LEU A 423 -2.37 -39.84 -11.56
C LEU A 423 -3.81 -40.30 -11.80
N GLY A 424 -4.69 -39.94 -10.89
CA GLY A 424 -6.14 -40.00 -11.05
C GLY A 424 -6.77 -38.63 -10.74
N PRO A 425 -8.09 -38.55 -10.53
CA PRO A 425 -8.73 -37.30 -10.11
C PRO A 425 -8.09 -36.73 -8.83
N MET A 426 -8.03 -35.41 -8.71
CA MET A 426 -7.52 -34.75 -7.51
C MET A 426 -8.49 -34.89 -6.33
N SER A 427 -7.94 -34.87 -5.12
CA SER A 427 -8.75 -34.72 -3.91
C SER A 427 -9.23 -33.28 -3.79
N PRO A 428 -10.55 -33.00 -3.77
CA PRO A 428 -11.07 -31.64 -3.78
C PRO A 428 -10.67 -30.84 -2.53
N ILE A 429 -10.46 -29.53 -2.71
CA ILE A 429 -10.15 -28.56 -1.65
C ILE A 429 -11.18 -27.43 -1.71
N ALA A 430 -11.77 -27.10 -0.58
CA ALA A 430 -12.60 -25.91 -0.43
C ALA A 430 -11.82 -24.83 0.34
N VAL A 431 -11.68 -23.63 -0.24
CA VAL A 431 -10.89 -22.53 0.34
C VAL A 431 -11.81 -21.41 0.84
N ALA A 432 -12.74 -20.95 0.01
CA ALA A 432 -13.70 -19.91 0.38
C ALA A 432 -15.09 -20.21 -0.21
N PRO A 433 -16.20 -19.87 0.49
CA PRO A 433 -17.54 -20.19 0.01
C PRO A 433 -17.96 -19.31 -1.18
N SER A 434 -19.09 -19.65 -1.78
CA SER A 434 -19.76 -18.88 -2.85
C SER A 434 -19.82 -17.37 -2.56
N GLY A 435 -19.64 -16.54 -3.58
CA GLY A 435 -19.69 -15.08 -3.52
C GLY A 435 -18.46 -14.39 -2.91
N ASN A 436 -17.38 -15.11 -2.57
CA ASN A 436 -16.18 -14.53 -1.95
C ASN A 436 -15.17 -14.01 -2.97
N ALA A 437 -15.04 -14.66 -4.12
CA ALA A 437 -14.13 -14.28 -5.19
C ALA A 437 -14.88 -13.78 -6.42
N ALA A 438 -14.25 -12.86 -7.16
CA ALA A 438 -14.73 -12.48 -8.48
C ALA A 438 -14.30 -13.55 -9.50
N PRO A 439 -15.23 -14.18 -10.27
CA PRO A 439 -14.89 -15.28 -11.19
C PRO A 439 -13.79 -14.96 -12.21
N GLY A 440 -13.76 -13.75 -12.76
CA GLY A 440 -12.71 -13.27 -13.67
C GLY A 440 -11.59 -12.47 -12.99
N GLY A 441 -11.49 -12.57 -11.67
CA GLY A 441 -10.54 -11.84 -10.85
C GLY A 441 -9.16 -12.48 -10.78
N GLY A 442 -8.24 -11.81 -10.09
CA GLY A 442 -6.89 -12.29 -9.83
C GLY A 442 -6.87 -13.45 -8.83
N LEU A 443 -6.04 -14.46 -9.09
CA LEU A 443 -5.79 -15.60 -8.21
C LEU A 443 -4.29 -15.94 -8.17
N ALA A 444 -3.75 -16.20 -6.98
CA ALA A 444 -2.36 -16.62 -6.81
C ALA A 444 -2.22 -17.52 -5.57
N SER A 445 -1.21 -18.38 -5.57
CA SER A 445 -0.89 -19.23 -4.43
C SER A 445 0.62 -19.36 -4.22
N ILE A 446 1.02 -19.49 -2.95
CA ILE A 446 2.42 -19.75 -2.54
C ILE A 446 2.47 -20.76 -1.40
N GLY A 447 3.55 -21.53 -1.34
CA GLY A 447 3.86 -22.38 -0.18
C GLY A 447 4.49 -21.55 0.94
N ILE A 448 4.16 -21.89 2.19
CA ILE A 448 4.66 -21.26 3.40
C ILE A 448 5.31 -22.34 4.25
N SER A 449 6.61 -22.21 4.48
CA SER A 449 7.31 -23.00 5.49
C SER A 449 7.11 -22.37 6.86
N SER A 450 6.06 -22.75 7.58
CA SER A 450 5.90 -22.31 8.97
C SER A 450 6.93 -23.01 9.87
N SER A 451 7.57 -22.27 10.78
CA SER A 451 8.28 -22.83 11.93
C SER A 451 7.35 -23.04 13.13
N ILE A 452 6.04 -22.79 12.95
CA ILE A 452 5.02 -22.86 13.99
C ILE A 452 4.32 -24.22 13.88
N GLY A 453 5.04 -25.27 14.24
CA GLY A 453 4.52 -26.64 14.23
C GLY A 453 5.44 -27.59 13.48
N VAL A 454 5.72 -28.74 14.07
CA VAL A 454 6.87 -29.58 13.72
C VAL A 454 6.73 -30.28 12.35
N ASN A 455 5.60 -30.19 11.63
CA ASN A 455 5.39 -30.92 10.36
C ASN A 455 4.26 -30.39 9.42
N SER A 456 3.77 -29.14 9.54
CA SER A 456 2.64 -28.68 8.72
C SER A 456 3.08 -27.83 7.52
N GLN A 457 2.88 -28.38 6.31
CA GLN A 457 2.92 -27.63 5.06
C GLN A 457 1.69 -26.72 4.97
N GLU A 458 1.91 -25.41 4.86
CA GLU A 458 0.86 -24.41 4.77
C GLU A 458 0.95 -23.71 3.40
N ILE A 459 -0.19 -23.38 2.81
CA ILE A 459 -0.30 -22.71 1.52
C ILE A 459 -1.14 -21.45 1.73
N ALA A 460 -0.65 -20.30 1.28
CA ALA A 460 -1.49 -19.11 1.17
C ALA A 460 -2.09 -19.04 -0.23
N VAL A 461 -3.41 -18.82 -0.27
CA VAL A 461 -4.18 -18.56 -1.49
C VAL A 461 -4.71 -17.14 -1.40
N PHE A 462 -4.49 -16.36 -2.45
CA PHE A 462 -4.88 -14.97 -2.56
C PHE A 462 -5.87 -14.82 -3.71
N TRP A 463 -6.92 -14.01 -3.53
CA TRP A 463 -7.87 -13.73 -4.59
C TRP A 463 -8.42 -12.31 -4.52
N THR A 464 -8.91 -11.82 -5.65
CA THR A 464 -9.69 -10.59 -5.69
C THR A 464 -11.18 -10.87 -5.49
N THR A 465 -11.83 -10.07 -4.65
CA THR A 465 -13.26 -10.21 -4.33
C THR A 465 -14.15 -9.37 -5.27
N PRO A 466 -15.48 -9.59 -5.27
CA PRO A 466 -16.43 -8.71 -5.96
C PRO A 466 -16.45 -7.26 -5.41
N LYS A 467 -15.89 -7.03 -4.22
CA LYS A 467 -15.73 -5.69 -3.63
C LYS A 467 -14.42 -5.02 -4.04
N ASN A 468 -13.69 -5.58 -5.01
CA ASN A 468 -12.44 -5.02 -5.53
C ASN A 468 -11.36 -4.90 -4.44
N ASN A 469 -11.24 -5.90 -3.55
CA ASN A 469 -10.15 -6.03 -2.58
C ASN A 469 -9.48 -7.38 -2.71
N ILE A 470 -8.31 -7.53 -2.09
CA ILE A 470 -7.60 -8.80 -1.97
C ILE A 470 -7.97 -9.45 -0.63
N GLU A 471 -8.25 -10.74 -0.69
CA GLU A 471 -8.35 -11.61 0.48
C GLU A 471 -7.32 -12.72 0.40
N ILE A 472 -6.98 -13.24 1.57
CA ILE A 472 -6.03 -14.35 1.75
C ILE A 472 -6.69 -15.42 2.62
N ALA A 473 -6.46 -16.69 2.29
CA ALA A 473 -6.68 -17.81 3.18
C ALA A 473 -5.44 -18.68 3.27
N PHE A 474 -5.24 -19.24 4.46
CA PHE A 474 -4.24 -20.27 4.70
C PHE A 474 -4.90 -21.64 4.62
N VAL A 475 -4.30 -22.53 3.83
CA VAL A 475 -4.73 -23.90 3.60
C VAL A 475 -3.64 -24.80 4.14
N TYR A 476 -3.99 -25.74 5.03
CA TYR A 476 -3.04 -26.69 5.60
C TYR A 476 -3.60 -28.11 5.56
N GLU A 477 -2.72 -29.09 5.45
CA GLU A 477 -3.07 -30.50 5.38
C GLU A 477 -3.09 -31.10 6.80
N GLU A 478 -4.23 -31.03 7.48
CA GLU A 478 -4.51 -31.90 8.63
C GLU A 478 -5.13 -33.22 8.11
N PRO A 479 -4.97 -34.35 8.83
CA PRO A 479 -5.37 -35.65 8.31
C PRO A 479 -6.84 -35.78 7.88
N TYR A 480 -7.76 -34.83 8.21
CA TYR A 480 -9.16 -34.88 7.80
C TYR A 480 -9.88 -33.53 7.54
N SER A 481 -9.21 -32.37 7.47
CA SER A 481 -9.86 -31.11 7.06
C SER A 481 -8.91 -29.95 6.77
N PHE A 482 -9.22 -29.16 5.74
CA PHE A 482 -8.64 -27.83 5.55
C PHE A 482 -9.36 -26.83 6.47
N ARG A 483 -8.68 -26.15 7.40
CA ARG A 483 -9.23 -24.89 7.93
C ARG A 483 -8.70 -23.73 7.14
N ASN A 484 -9.59 -22.79 6.85
CA ASN A 484 -9.27 -21.56 6.15
C ASN A 484 -9.43 -20.39 7.13
N ILE A 485 -8.34 -19.71 7.46
CA ILE A 485 -8.42 -18.39 8.10
C ILE A 485 -8.46 -17.36 6.98
N GLN A 486 -9.67 -16.97 6.59
CA GLN A 486 -9.89 -15.94 5.58
C GLN A 486 -9.76 -14.54 6.19
N ARG A 487 -8.96 -13.68 5.55
CA ARG A 487 -8.76 -12.28 6.00
C ARG A 487 -8.69 -11.31 4.81
N PRO A 488 -9.22 -10.08 4.98
CA PRO A 488 -8.97 -9.00 4.04
C PRO A 488 -7.50 -8.57 4.12
N LEU A 489 -6.80 -8.63 3.00
CA LEU A 489 -5.46 -8.09 2.86
C LEU A 489 -5.49 -6.59 2.53
N THR A 490 -6.46 -6.17 1.72
CA THR A 490 -6.70 -4.76 1.37
C THR A 490 -8.13 -4.35 1.70
N VAL A 491 -8.40 -3.04 1.73
CA VAL A 491 -9.79 -2.54 1.88
C VAL A 491 -10.54 -2.64 0.55
N ALA A 492 -11.88 -2.58 0.58
CA ALA A 492 -12.73 -2.54 -0.61
C ALA A 492 -12.28 -1.44 -1.59
N GLN A 493 -12.39 -1.69 -2.89
CA GLN A 493 -11.97 -0.79 -3.97
C GLN A 493 -10.46 -0.50 -4.04
N SER A 494 -9.61 -1.34 -3.45
CA SER A 494 -8.15 -1.20 -3.59
C SER A 494 -7.60 -1.72 -4.90
N VAL A 495 -8.33 -2.63 -5.57
CA VAL A 495 -7.90 -3.35 -6.78
C VAL A 495 -8.80 -2.97 -7.95
N LEU A 496 -8.25 -2.73 -9.14
CA LEU A 496 -9.04 -2.57 -10.36
C LEU A 496 -9.71 -3.90 -10.72
N GLY A 497 -11.03 -3.92 -10.88
CA GLY A 497 -11.77 -5.17 -11.10
C GLY A 497 -11.30 -5.92 -12.36
N GLY A 498 -11.24 -7.25 -12.31
CA GLY A 498 -10.84 -8.08 -13.46
C GLY A 498 -9.34 -8.07 -13.80
N THR A 499 -8.50 -7.49 -12.94
CA THR A 499 -7.03 -7.55 -13.09
C THR A 499 -6.40 -8.71 -12.33
N GLY A 500 -5.20 -9.10 -12.75
CA GLY A 500 -4.41 -10.12 -12.09
C GLY A 500 -3.79 -9.66 -10.77
N ILE A 501 -3.30 -10.63 -10.01
CA ILE A 501 -2.45 -10.41 -8.83
C ILE A 501 -1.15 -11.20 -9.01
N ALA A 502 -0.04 -10.66 -8.55
CA ALA A 502 1.22 -11.38 -8.52
C ALA A 502 1.71 -11.49 -7.07
N VAL A 503 2.21 -12.66 -6.70
CA VAL A 503 2.72 -12.92 -5.34
C VAL A 503 4.11 -13.52 -5.45
N TYR A 504 5.04 -13.00 -4.67
CA TYR A 504 6.40 -13.50 -4.60
C TYR A 504 6.81 -13.80 -3.15
N PRO A 505 7.22 -15.04 -2.83
CA PRO A 505 7.78 -15.35 -1.51
C PRO A 505 9.19 -14.75 -1.38
N MET A 506 9.44 -13.99 -0.32
CA MET A 506 10.73 -13.34 -0.06
C MET A 506 11.58 -14.13 0.92
N GLU A 507 11.15 -14.17 2.17
CA GLU A 507 11.77 -14.88 3.29
C GLU A 507 10.74 -15.87 3.88
N PRO A 508 11.13 -16.81 4.76
CA PRO A 508 10.16 -17.65 5.43
C PRO A 508 9.05 -16.82 6.09
N ASN A 509 7.80 -17.09 5.73
CA ASN A 509 6.60 -16.38 6.19
C ASN A 509 6.49 -14.91 5.73
N GLN A 510 7.24 -14.48 4.72
CA GLN A 510 7.10 -13.15 4.12
C GLN A 510 6.88 -13.24 2.61
N CYS A 511 5.95 -12.42 2.10
CA CYS A 511 5.76 -12.28 0.66
C CYS A 511 5.50 -10.83 0.26
N SER A 512 5.81 -10.52 -0.99
CA SER A 512 5.32 -9.32 -1.66
C SER A 512 4.11 -9.68 -2.50
N VAL A 513 3.08 -8.83 -2.44
CA VAL A 513 1.86 -8.94 -3.23
C VAL A 513 1.73 -7.69 -4.08
N TRP A 514 1.58 -7.86 -5.39
CA TRP A 514 1.34 -6.80 -6.36
C TRP A 514 -0.05 -6.89 -6.96
N TRP A 515 -0.63 -5.73 -7.25
CA TRP A 515 -1.91 -5.61 -7.94
C TRP A 515 -2.01 -4.27 -8.69
N ILE A 516 -3.01 -4.17 -9.56
CA ILE A 516 -3.34 -2.92 -10.24
C ILE A 516 -4.41 -2.20 -9.43
N GLY A 517 -4.13 -0.96 -9.01
CA GLY A 517 -5.04 -0.09 -8.29
C GLY A 517 -6.13 0.51 -9.20
N GLN A 518 -7.20 1.03 -8.59
CA GLN A 518 -8.33 1.66 -9.29
C GLN A 518 -7.93 2.84 -10.18
N SER A 519 -6.79 3.48 -9.90
CA SER A 519 -6.25 4.58 -10.72
C SER A 519 -5.31 4.09 -11.81
N SER A 520 -5.36 2.79 -12.17
CA SER A 520 -4.45 2.16 -13.13
C SER A 520 -2.99 2.30 -12.73
N ASP A 521 -2.71 2.26 -11.43
CA ASP A 521 -1.39 2.35 -10.82
C ASP A 521 -0.95 0.98 -10.29
N LEU A 522 0.33 0.67 -10.40
CA LEU A 522 0.88 -0.55 -9.84
C LEU A 522 1.12 -0.38 -8.34
N ARG A 523 0.56 -1.29 -7.54
CA ARG A 523 0.66 -1.27 -6.08
C ARG A 523 1.32 -2.53 -5.57
N ARG A 524 2.02 -2.39 -4.46
CA ARG A 524 2.69 -3.47 -3.74
C ARG A 524 2.45 -3.34 -2.25
N THR A 525 2.37 -4.48 -1.58
CA THR A 525 2.56 -4.55 -0.15
C THR A 525 3.42 -5.74 0.24
N ASN A 526 4.13 -5.61 1.35
CA ASN A 526 4.90 -6.70 1.93
C ASN A 526 4.12 -7.25 3.13
N VAL A 527 3.86 -8.55 3.11
CA VAL A 527 3.01 -9.25 4.05
C VAL A 527 3.88 -10.16 4.90
N ASP A 528 3.80 -9.98 6.21
CA ASP A 528 4.31 -10.94 7.19
C ASP A 528 3.16 -11.88 7.57
N LEU A 529 3.22 -13.09 7.04
CA LEU A 529 2.16 -14.10 7.11
C LEU A 529 1.88 -14.53 8.56
N THR A 530 2.86 -14.40 9.47
CA THR A 530 2.66 -14.69 10.90
C THR A 530 1.71 -13.70 11.60
N LYS A 531 1.60 -12.48 11.07
CA LYS A 531 0.78 -11.38 11.63
C LYS A 531 -0.61 -11.27 11.01
N VAL A 532 -0.91 -12.04 9.98
CA VAL A 532 -2.22 -12.02 9.31
C VAL A 532 -3.33 -12.50 10.24
N SER A 533 -3.01 -13.35 11.23
CA SER A 533 -3.97 -13.86 12.22
C SER A 533 -4.36 -12.83 13.31
N SER A 534 -3.54 -11.81 13.56
CA SER A 534 -3.64 -10.94 14.74
C SER A 534 -4.19 -9.53 14.47
N THR A 535 -4.51 -9.18 13.23
CA THR A 535 -4.98 -7.83 12.84
C THR A 535 -6.31 -7.88 12.05
N PRO A 536 -7.33 -7.04 12.37
CA PRO A 536 -8.65 -7.10 11.71
C PRO A 536 -8.63 -6.71 10.22
N THR A 537 -7.70 -5.84 9.85
CA THR A 537 -7.30 -5.49 8.49
C THR A 537 -5.89 -4.95 8.67
N PRO A 538 -4.83 -5.65 8.28
CA PRO A 538 -3.50 -5.18 8.59
C PRO A 538 -3.28 -3.87 7.85
N ASN A 539 -2.82 -2.84 8.56
CA ASN A 539 -2.39 -1.57 7.97
C ASN A 539 -1.04 -1.78 7.28
N TRP A 540 -0.98 -2.75 6.35
CA TRP A 540 0.24 -3.02 5.61
C TRP A 540 0.58 -1.77 4.81
N PRO A 541 1.83 -1.28 4.90
CA PRO A 541 2.25 -0.15 4.08
C PRO A 541 2.06 -0.56 2.62
N VAL A 542 1.28 0.25 1.91
CA VAL A 542 1.13 0.11 0.46
C VAL A 542 2.13 1.05 -0.19
N PHE A 543 2.98 0.44 -1.01
CA PHE A 543 3.92 1.13 -1.86
C PHE A 543 3.28 1.21 -3.24
N GLU A 544 3.20 2.41 -3.78
CA GLU A 544 3.02 2.53 -5.21
C GLU A 544 4.39 2.25 -5.85
N ASP A 545 4.41 1.41 -6.87
CA ASP A 545 5.62 1.11 -7.64
C ASP A 545 5.52 1.88 -8.96
N SER A 546 6.44 2.83 -9.16
CA SER A 546 6.44 3.67 -10.36
C SER A 546 7.07 2.91 -11.54
N GLY A 547 6.28 2.03 -12.14
CA GLY A 547 6.58 1.48 -13.45
C GLY A 547 6.47 2.54 -14.57
N PRO A 548 6.98 2.27 -15.77
CA PRO A 548 6.77 3.15 -16.91
C PRO A 548 5.27 3.21 -17.28
N GLY A 549 4.65 4.37 -17.00
CA GLY A 549 3.26 4.66 -17.34
C GLY A 549 2.23 3.97 -16.44
N SER A 550 0.95 4.27 -16.68
CA SER A 550 -0.18 3.59 -16.05
C SER A 550 -0.34 2.16 -16.56
N CYS A 551 -0.92 1.28 -15.75
CA CYS A 551 -1.22 -0.11 -16.09
C CYS A 551 -2.56 -0.23 -16.83
N ARG A 552 -2.59 -1.11 -17.83
CA ARG A 552 -3.84 -1.52 -18.49
C ARG A 552 -4.64 -2.43 -17.55
N GLN A 553 -5.97 -2.39 -17.65
CA GLN A 553 -6.83 -3.37 -17.00
C GLN A 553 -6.68 -4.73 -17.69
N THR A 554 -5.83 -5.59 -17.14
CA THR A 554 -5.59 -6.95 -17.65
C THR A 554 -5.25 -7.93 -16.54
N ARG A 555 -5.42 -9.21 -16.84
CA ARG A 555 -5.00 -10.34 -16.01
C ARG A 555 -3.48 -10.55 -16.00
N SER A 556 -2.77 -9.93 -16.94
CA SER A 556 -1.33 -10.09 -17.15
C SER A 556 -0.49 -9.25 -16.19
N LEU A 557 -0.31 -9.75 -14.97
CA LEU A 557 0.63 -9.24 -13.97
C LEU A 557 1.47 -10.40 -13.45
N ILE A 558 2.77 -10.36 -13.66
CA ILE A 558 3.68 -11.49 -13.44
C ILE A 558 4.85 -11.03 -12.57
N ALA A 559 5.18 -11.78 -11.53
CA ALA A 559 6.40 -11.61 -10.75
C ALA A 559 7.26 -12.89 -10.86
N GLN A 560 8.53 -12.75 -11.23
CA GLN A 560 9.41 -13.89 -11.49
C GLN A 560 10.82 -13.65 -10.99
N ASN A 561 11.38 -14.66 -10.33
CA ASN A 561 12.79 -14.67 -9.98
C ASN A 561 13.66 -14.88 -11.22
N VAL A 562 14.61 -13.97 -11.45
CA VAL A 562 15.63 -14.05 -12.50
C VAL A 562 16.96 -14.53 -11.94
N SER A 563 17.27 -14.18 -10.68
CA SER A 563 18.43 -14.67 -9.95
C SER A 563 18.18 -14.63 -8.43
N ALA A 564 19.10 -15.18 -7.64
CA ALA A 564 19.03 -15.16 -6.18
C ALA A 564 18.79 -13.76 -5.59
N THR A 565 19.18 -12.71 -6.30
CA THR A 565 19.08 -11.32 -5.86
C THR A 565 18.18 -10.47 -6.75
N GLN A 566 17.42 -11.05 -7.69
CA GLN A 566 16.60 -10.27 -8.62
C GLN A 566 15.24 -10.90 -8.91
N VAL A 567 14.20 -10.07 -8.78
CA VAL A 567 12.84 -10.36 -9.23
C VAL A 567 12.42 -9.36 -10.27
N ASP A 568 11.94 -9.85 -11.41
CA ASP A 568 11.35 -9.04 -12.45
C ASP A 568 9.83 -9.10 -12.35
N LEU A 569 9.20 -7.94 -12.46
CA LEU A 569 7.76 -7.76 -12.51
C LEU A 569 7.41 -7.27 -13.91
N LEU A 570 6.51 -7.97 -14.60
CA LEU A 570 6.03 -7.62 -15.93
C LEU A 570 4.53 -7.36 -15.91
N TYR A 571 4.11 -6.34 -16.63
CA TYR A 571 2.70 -5.95 -16.78
C TYR A 571 2.46 -5.31 -18.15
N VAL A 572 1.19 -5.11 -18.53
CA VAL A 572 0.83 -4.37 -19.75
C VAL A 572 0.56 -2.91 -19.41
N SER A 573 1.26 -1.99 -20.06
CA SER A 573 1.03 -0.55 -19.88
C SER A 573 -0.25 -0.09 -20.59
N ALA A 574 -0.75 1.09 -20.24
CA ALA A 574 -1.90 1.73 -20.87
C ALA A 574 -1.72 2.05 -22.36
N ASN A 575 -0.48 1.98 -22.88
CA ASN A 575 -0.18 2.10 -24.30
C ASN A 575 -0.17 0.73 -25.00
N ASP A 576 -0.74 -0.31 -24.37
CA ASP A 576 -0.82 -1.68 -24.88
C ASP A 576 0.55 -2.30 -25.18
N THR A 577 1.57 -2.00 -24.37
CA THR A 577 2.93 -2.56 -24.53
C THR A 577 3.41 -3.22 -23.25
N VAL A 578 4.26 -4.23 -23.38
CA VAL A 578 4.89 -4.88 -22.22
C VAL A 578 5.84 -3.91 -21.53
N ALA A 579 5.61 -3.74 -20.23
CA ALA A 579 6.38 -2.92 -19.33
C ALA A 579 6.81 -3.74 -18.13
N GLY A 580 7.81 -3.26 -17.39
CA GLY A 580 8.18 -3.93 -16.16
C GLY A 580 9.04 -3.12 -15.23
N LEU A 581 9.38 -3.77 -14.12
CA LEU A 581 10.28 -3.31 -13.08
C LEU A 581 11.17 -4.49 -12.70
N PHE A 582 12.46 -4.26 -12.47
CA PHE A 582 13.25 -5.24 -11.73
C PHE A 582 13.54 -4.73 -10.33
N TYR A 583 13.53 -5.65 -9.37
CA TYR A 583 13.83 -5.44 -7.98
C TYR A 583 15.06 -6.23 -7.59
N SER A 584 16.07 -5.55 -7.06
CA SER A 584 17.27 -6.19 -6.53
C SER A 584 17.23 -6.30 -5.01
N PHE A 585 17.44 -7.51 -4.49
CA PHE A 585 17.66 -7.77 -3.06
C PHE A 585 19.16 -7.61 -2.78
N SER A 586 19.51 -6.87 -1.73
CA SER A 586 20.89 -6.67 -1.27
C SER A 586 21.37 -7.80 -0.38
#